data_AF-A0A1B8P2M9-F1
#
_entry.id   AF-A0A1B8P2M9-F1
#
_cell.length_a   1.000
_cell.length_b   1.000
_cell.length_c   1.000
_cell.angle_alpha   90.00
_cell.angle_beta   90.00
_cell.angle_gamma   90.00
#
_symmetry.space_group_name_H-M   'P 1'
#
loop_
_entity.id
_entity.type
_entity.pdbx_description
1 polymer ?
#
loop_
_entity_poly.entity_id
_entity_poly.type
_entity_poly.pdbx_seq_one_letter_code
_entity_poly.pdbx_strand_id
1 'polypeptide(L)'
;MTANKAIRDLVQKGYLTRQPGVGTFVTDRKAESSLIEVHNIAEEVRSRDHAYTSEVLRAEALEADDEISVYLGSATAPGSFTP
;
A
#
# COMPACT_ATOMS: atom_id res chain seq x y z
N MET A 1 20.28 -30.33 -14.89
CA MET A 1 20.89 -28.99 -14.76
C MET A 1 19.89 -27.85 -14.94
N THR A 2 18.79 -28.07 -15.68
CA THR A 2 17.78 -27.05 -16.05
C THR A 2 16.79 -26.71 -14.94
N ALA A 3 16.18 -27.71 -14.28
CA ALA A 3 15.18 -27.48 -13.24
C ALA A 3 15.75 -26.89 -11.94
N ASN A 4 16.88 -27.44 -11.45
CA ASN A 4 17.53 -26.91 -10.24
C ASN A 4 18.02 -25.47 -10.41
N LYS A 5 18.38 -25.06 -11.64
CA LYS A 5 18.72 -23.66 -11.92
C LYS A 5 17.48 -22.78 -11.84
N ALA A 6 16.40 -23.15 -12.53
CA ALA A 6 15.13 -22.40 -12.50
C ALA A 6 14.57 -22.26 -11.07
N ILE A 7 14.60 -23.32 -10.26
CA ILE A 7 14.14 -23.26 -8.86
C ILE A 7 15.01 -22.31 -8.05
N ARG A 8 16.34 -22.36 -8.18
CA ARG A 8 17.23 -21.42 -7.48
C ARG A 8 17.00 -19.98 -7.92
N ASP A 9 16.83 -19.75 -9.22
CA ASP A 9 16.61 -18.42 -9.78
C ASP A 9 15.26 -17.84 -9.28
N LEU A 10 14.23 -18.66 -9.17
CA LEU A 10 12.92 -18.27 -8.62
C LEU A 10 12.96 -18.03 -7.10
N VAL A 11 13.75 -18.80 -6.35
CA VAL A 11 14.02 -18.55 -4.93
C VAL A 11 14.79 -17.24 -4.74
N GLN A 12 15.81 -16.97 -5.56
CA GLN A 12 16.57 -15.72 -5.54
C GLN A 12 15.70 -14.50 -5.84
N LYS A 13 14.76 -14.63 -6.78
CA LYS A 13 13.80 -13.57 -7.12
C LYS A 13 12.67 -13.41 -6.08
N GLY A 14 12.67 -14.20 -5.00
CA GLY A 14 11.67 -14.12 -3.94
C GLY A 14 10.31 -14.73 -4.27
N TYR A 15 10.15 -15.38 -5.43
CA TYR A 15 8.89 -16.03 -5.82
C TYR A 15 8.66 -17.37 -5.10
N LEU A 16 9.74 -18.02 -4.67
CA LEU A 16 9.70 -19.29 -3.98
C LEU A 16 10.50 -19.21 -2.67
N THR A 17 10.05 -19.91 -1.63
CA THR A 17 10.82 -20.13 -0.41
C THR A 17 11.27 -21.58 -0.34
N ARG A 18 12.52 -21.80 0.07
CA ARG A 18 13.09 -23.14 0.22
C ARG A 18 13.28 -23.47 1.69
N GLN A 19 12.62 -24.53 2.15
CA GLN A 19 12.81 -25.05 3.51
C GLN A 19 13.62 -26.36 3.44
N PRO A 20 14.85 -26.39 3.98
CA PRO A 20 15.69 -27.58 3.94
C PRO A 20 14.98 -28.80 4.56
N GLY A 21 14.95 -29.91 3.85
CA GLY A 21 14.32 -31.16 4.31
C GLY A 21 12.80 -31.24 4.11
N VAL A 22 12.14 -30.16 3.69
CA VAL A 22 10.66 -30.12 3.56
C VAL A 22 10.20 -29.86 2.13
N GLY A 23 10.86 -28.95 1.38
CA GLY A 23 10.51 -28.68 -0.02
C GLY A 23 10.68 -27.21 -0.42
N THR A 24 10.14 -26.86 -1.58
CA THR A 24 10.08 -25.50 -2.11
C THR A 24 8.62 -25.07 -2.25
N PHE A 25 8.26 -23.91 -1.72
CA PHE A 25 6.90 -23.40 -1.67
C PHE A 25 6.78 -22.05 -2.39
N VAL A 26 5.58 -21.72 -2.87
CA VAL A 26 5.30 -20.41 -3.48
C VAL A 26 5.19 -19.36 -2.37
N THR A 27 5.92 -18.26 -2.52
CA THR A 27 5.91 -17.13 -1.58
C THR A 27 4.76 -16.18 -1.92
N ASP A 28 4.05 -15.69 -0.92
CA ASP A 28 3.10 -14.58 -1.09
C ASP A 28 3.84 -13.37 -1.64
N ARG A 29 3.32 -12.80 -2.74
CA ARG A 29 3.82 -11.54 -3.28
C ARG A 29 3.70 -10.49 -2.18
N LYS A 30 4.82 -10.18 -1.51
CA LYS A 30 4.90 -9.01 -0.67
C LYS A 30 4.55 -7.84 -1.58
N ALA A 31 3.41 -7.22 -1.32
CA ALA A 31 3.17 -5.87 -1.79
C ALA A 31 4.30 -5.03 -1.17
N GLU A 32 5.39 -4.85 -1.91
CA GLU A 32 6.26 -3.71 -1.71
C GLU A 32 5.42 -2.50 -2.13
N SER A 33 4.52 -2.09 -1.24
CA SER A 33 4.12 -0.69 -1.17
C SER A 33 5.43 0.03 -0.85
N SER A 34 5.97 0.75 -1.83
CA SER A 34 7.21 1.52 -1.70
C SER A 34 7.10 2.40 -0.44
N LEU A 35 7.78 2.02 0.64
CA LEU A 35 7.82 2.79 1.89
C LEU A 35 8.64 4.09 1.75
N ILE A 36 9.22 4.35 0.58
CA ILE A 36 10.17 5.44 0.32
C ILE A 36 9.50 6.58 -0.47
N GLU A 37 8.44 6.30 -1.24
CA GLU A 37 7.82 7.27 -2.13
C GLU A 37 6.29 7.23 -2.02
N VAL A 38 5.67 8.39 -1.85
CA VAL A 38 4.20 8.53 -1.85
C VAL A 38 3.73 8.45 -3.29
N HIS A 39 3.09 7.32 -3.65
CA HIS A 39 2.48 7.12 -4.95
C HIS A 39 0.96 7.17 -4.86
N ASN A 40 0.33 7.48 -6.00
CA ASN A 40 -1.12 7.36 -6.11
C ASN A 40 -1.53 5.88 -6.06
N ILE A 41 -2.39 5.51 -5.10
CA ILE A 41 -2.87 4.13 -4.95
C ILE A 41 -3.56 3.61 -6.22
N ALA A 42 -4.22 4.46 -6.99
CA ALA A 42 -4.85 4.07 -8.25
C ALA A 42 -3.81 3.66 -9.30
N GLU A 43 -2.63 4.28 -9.30
CA GLU A 43 -1.51 3.93 -10.17
C GLU A 43 -0.81 2.66 -9.67
N GLU A 44 -0.65 2.49 -8.36
CA GLU A 44 -0.06 1.26 -7.78
C GLU A 44 -0.92 0.02 -8.06
N VAL A 45 -2.24 0.14 -7.96
CA VAL A 45 -3.14 -0.98 -8.29
C VAL A 45 -3.08 -1.30 -9.78
N ARG A 46 -3.07 -0.28 -10.65
CA ARG A 46 -2.94 -0.48 -12.11
C ARG A 46 -1.58 -1.03 -12.53
N SER A 47 -0.49 -0.63 -11.88
CA SER A 47 0.87 -1.11 -12.19
C SER A 47 1.05 -2.60 -11.86
N ARG A 48 0.21 -3.12 -10.96
CA ARG A 48 0.10 -4.55 -10.62
C ARG A 48 -0.87 -5.32 -11.53
N ASP A 49 -1.36 -4.68 -12.60
CA ASP A 49 -2.32 -5.26 -13.55
C ASP A 49 -3.69 -5.59 -12.92
N HIS A 50 -4.07 -4.83 -11.89
CA HIS A 50 -5.37 -4.96 -11.21
C HIS A 50 -6.31 -3.81 -11.59
N ALA A 51 -7.62 -4.08 -11.55
CA ALA A 51 -8.64 -3.05 -11.73
C ALA A 51 -8.83 -2.24 -10.43
N TYR A 52 -8.62 -0.93 -10.51
CA TYR A 52 -8.85 -0.01 -9.39
C TYR A 52 -10.29 0.53 -9.41
N THR A 53 -10.99 0.38 -8.30
CA THR A 53 -12.31 1.00 -8.04
C THR A 53 -12.32 1.66 -6.67
N SER A 54 -12.92 2.84 -6.55
CA SER A 54 -13.10 3.55 -5.27
C SER A 54 -14.51 4.15 -5.23
N GLU A 55 -15.13 4.09 -4.06
CA GLU A 55 -16.46 4.63 -3.80
C GLU A 55 -16.37 5.64 -2.65
N VAL A 56 -16.91 6.85 -2.87
CA VAL A 56 -16.94 7.89 -1.84
C VAL A 56 -18.13 7.62 -0.92
N LEU A 57 -17.86 7.10 0.27
CA LEU A 57 -18.90 6.80 1.26
C LEU A 57 -19.45 8.08 1.94
N ARG A 58 -18.58 9.07 2.19
CA ARG A 58 -18.93 10.32 2.88
C ARG A 58 -17.95 11.42 2.49
N ALA A 59 -18.46 12.60 2.19
CA ALA A 59 -17.68 13.80 1.94
C ALA A 59 -18.37 14.98 2.62
N GLU A 60 -17.75 15.51 3.67
CA GLU A 60 -18.29 16.60 4.47
C GLU A 60 -17.16 17.52 4.94
N ALA A 61 -17.51 18.78 5.20
CA ALA A 61 -16.63 19.72 5.87
C ALA A 61 -16.89 19.65 7.38
N LEU A 62 -15.83 19.42 8.14
CA LEU A 62 -15.86 19.43 9.60
C LEU A 62 -14.95 20.56 10.10
N GLU A 63 -15.35 21.19 11.20
CA GLU A 63 -14.45 22.09 11.92
C GLU A 63 -13.31 21.26 12.52
N ALA A 64 -12.08 21.73 12.33
CA ALA A 64 -10.92 21.08 12.92
C ALA A 64 -10.94 21.32 14.44
N ASP A 65 -10.88 20.24 15.22
CA ASP A 65 -10.60 20.34 16.65
C ASP A 65 -9.16 20.81 16.89
N ASP A 66 -8.83 21.14 18.14
CA ASP A 66 -7.51 21.67 18.50
C ASP A 66 -6.36 20.67 18.22
N GLU A 67 -6.63 19.36 18.22
CA GLU A 67 -5.62 18.34 17.95
C GLU A 67 -5.34 18.24 16.44
N ILE A 68 -6.39 18.21 15.64
CA ILE A 68 -6.37 18.16 14.17
C ILE A 68 -5.82 19.47 13.60
N SER A 69 -6.16 20.62 14.20
CA SER A 69 -5.67 21.94 13.74
C SER A 69 -4.15 22.06 13.89
N VAL A 70 -3.61 21.60 15.03
CA VAL A 70 -2.16 21.53 15.28
C VAL A 70 -1.50 20.55 14.30
N TYR A 71 -2.10 19.39 14.07
CA TYR A 71 -1.53 18.37 13.18
C TYR A 71 -1.48 18.82 11.71
N LEU A 72 -2.51 19.53 11.25
CA LEU A 72 -2.62 20.02 9.88
C LEU A 72 -1.97 21.40 9.67
N GLY A 73 -1.51 22.07 10.75
CA GLY A 73 -0.96 23.42 10.69
C GLY A 73 -1.98 24.49 10.29
N SER A 74 -3.28 24.21 10.49
CA SER A 74 -4.37 25.15 10.22
C SER A 74 -4.68 25.96 11.47
N ALA A 75 -5.07 27.23 11.31
CA ALA A 75 -5.67 27.96 12.43
C ALA A 75 -6.99 27.27 12.80
N THR A 76 -7.19 26.91 14.08
CA THR A 76 -8.51 26.51 14.61
C THR A 76 -9.48 27.60 14.19
N ALA A 77 -10.49 27.29 13.39
CA ALA A 77 -11.47 28.29 13.01
C ALA A 77 -12.23 28.72 14.28
N PRO A 78 -12.11 29.99 14.75
CA PRO A 78 -12.95 30.44 15.84
C PRO A 78 -14.38 30.53 15.31
N GLY A 79 -15.27 29.72 15.90
CA GLY A 79 -16.63 29.49 15.44
C GLY A 79 -17.33 30.75 14.91
N SER A 80 -17.69 30.71 13.63
CA SER A 80 -18.84 31.41 13.04
C SER A 80 -18.92 31.13 11.55
N PHE A 81 -19.42 29.95 11.17
CA PHE A 81 -20.06 29.81 9.87
C PHE A 81 -21.58 29.72 10.10
N THR A 82 -22.27 30.81 9.81
CA THR A 82 -23.75 30.89 9.79
C THR A 82 -24.17 30.65 8.32
N PRO A 83 -25.24 29.88 8.05
CA PRO A 83 -25.48 29.17 6.79
C PRO A 83 -25.70 30.05 5.56
#